data_AF-A0AAN8C349-F1
#
_entry.id   AF-A0AAN8C349-F1
#
_cell.length_a   1.000
_cell.length_b   1.000
_cell.length_c   1.000
_cell.angle_alpha   90.00
_cell.angle_beta   90.00
_cell.angle_gamma   90.00
#
_symmetry.space_group_name_H-M   'P 1'
#
loop_
_entity.id
_entity.type
_entity.pdbx_description
1 polymer ?
#
loop_
_entity_poly.entity_id
_entity_poly.type
_entity_poly.pdbx_seq_one_letter_code
_entity_poly.pdbx_strand_id
1 'polypeptide(L)'
;MSCDARITHSFGGYKKNLKAKEDTLFQGGVNLKVCIAASGPAGVTVLPKKEGQPEVKSSIVNFQASGYYHQGLWRALDGTKVHQFTNASAITQCLKGKVVHLYGDSTIRQWFVFLNVALPDLKEFNLLGSSRRKGPFMALDYENQIMKGG
;
A
#
# COMPACT_ATOMS: atom_id res chain seq x y z
N MET A 1 -6.13 0.50 -16.02
CA MET A 1 -6.83 1.30 -14.98
C MET A 1 -6.80 2.75 -15.45
N SER A 2 -7.94 3.44 -15.49
CA SER A 2 -7.99 4.85 -15.89
C SER A 2 -7.35 5.73 -14.82
N CYS A 3 -6.66 6.81 -15.23
CA CYS A 3 -6.11 7.83 -14.33
C CYS A 3 -7.20 8.59 -13.54
N ASP A 4 -8.46 8.49 -13.96
CA ASP A 4 -9.61 9.12 -13.29
C ASP A 4 -10.18 8.27 -12.15
N ALA A 5 -9.71 7.02 -12.00
CA ALA A 5 -10.17 6.13 -10.96
C ALA A 5 -9.63 6.59 -9.60
N ARG A 6 -10.50 7.24 -8.79
CA ARG A 6 -10.18 7.65 -7.43
C ARG A 6 -9.91 6.41 -6.57
N ILE A 7 -8.64 6.18 -6.24
CA ILE A 7 -8.24 5.15 -5.28
C ILE A 7 -8.47 5.70 -3.87
N THR A 8 -9.31 5.03 -3.09
CA THR A 8 -9.52 5.34 -1.67
C THR A 8 -8.52 4.53 -0.83
N HIS A 9 -7.92 5.17 0.18
CA HIS A 9 -7.09 4.45 1.14
C HIS A 9 -7.95 3.53 2.00
N SER A 10 -7.49 2.30 2.21
CA SER A 10 -8.15 1.36 3.13
C SER A 10 -7.93 1.82 4.57
N PHE A 11 -9.01 2.27 5.23
CA PHE A 11 -8.98 2.70 6.63
C PHE A 11 -8.96 1.55 7.65
N GLY A 12 -8.87 0.29 7.19
CA GLY A 12 -8.71 -0.88 8.06
C GLY A 12 -9.78 -1.03 9.16
N GLY A 13 -11.02 -0.59 8.90
CA GLY A 13 -12.11 -0.66 9.88
C GLY A 13 -12.04 0.39 10.99
N TYR A 14 -11.36 1.53 10.77
CA TYR A 14 -11.34 2.66 11.69
C TYR A 14 -12.77 3.14 12.03
N LYS A 15 -13.23 2.86 13.25
CA LYS A 15 -14.44 3.49 13.81
C LYS A 15 -14.16 4.97 14.07
N LYS A 16 -14.66 5.81 13.17
CA LYS A 16 -14.67 7.27 13.30
C LYS A 16 -15.43 7.67 14.57
N ASN A 17 -14.80 8.42 15.48
CA ASN A 17 -15.49 9.04 16.61
C ASN A 17 -15.98 10.42 16.21
N LEU A 18 -16.84 10.50 15.19
CA LEU A 18 -17.42 11.76 14.75
C LEU A 18 -18.69 12.05 15.53
N LYS A 19 -18.91 13.30 15.91
CA LYS A 19 -20.21 13.76 16.41
C LYS A 19 -21.22 13.76 15.26
N ALA A 20 -22.51 13.67 15.58
CA ALA A 20 -23.58 13.60 14.57
C ALA A 20 -23.51 14.73 13.51
N LYS A 21 -23.09 15.94 13.91
CA LYS A 21 -22.90 17.09 12.99
C LYS A 21 -21.60 17.05 12.20
N GLU A 22 -20.60 16.29 12.64
CA GLU A 22 -19.33 16.14 11.92
C GLU A 22 -19.44 15.02 10.89
N ASP A 23 -20.21 13.97 11.18
CA ASP A 23 -20.41 12.85 10.26
C ASP A 23 -21.00 13.30 8.91
N THR A 24 -21.89 14.30 8.94
CA THR A 24 -22.42 14.92 7.73
C THR A 24 -21.36 15.57 6.85
N LEU A 25 -20.23 16.05 7.41
CA LEU A 25 -19.13 16.66 6.64
C LEU A 25 -18.32 15.61 5.87
N PHE A 26 -18.25 14.38 6.36
CA PHE A 26 -17.41 13.31 5.81
C PHE A 26 -18.18 12.26 5.00
N GLN A 27 -19.43 12.56 4.61
CA GLN A 27 -20.22 11.68 3.75
C GLN A 27 -19.62 11.62 2.34
N GLY A 28 -19.12 10.44 1.98
CA GLY A 28 -18.64 10.14 0.63
C GLY A 28 -19.78 10.27 -0.39
N GLY A 29 -19.50 10.87 -1.54
CA GLY A 29 -20.49 11.06 -2.60
C GLY A 29 -21.52 12.17 -2.36
N VAL A 30 -21.50 12.87 -1.21
CA VAL A 30 -22.41 13.99 -0.90
C VAL A 30 -21.66 15.33 -0.93
N ASN A 31 -20.56 15.48 -0.18
CA ASN A 31 -19.87 16.78 -0.02
C ASN A 31 -18.64 16.99 -0.91
N LEU A 32 -18.16 15.96 -1.60
CA LEU A 32 -17.02 16.02 -2.53
C LEU A 32 -17.47 15.77 -3.98
N LYS A 33 -18.66 16.27 -4.35
CA LYS A 33 -19.23 16.13 -5.71
C LYS A 33 -18.63 17.06 -6.75
N VAL A 34 -17.79 18.02 -6.35
CA VAL A 34 -17.12 18.89 -7.32
C VAL A 34 -15.89 18.15 -7.83
N CYS A 35 -16.00 17.59 -9.03
CA CYS A 35 -14.81 17.21 -9.78
C CYS A 35 -13.96 18.48 -9.93
N ILE A 36 -12.75 18.48 -9.40
CA ILE A 36 -11.75 19.46 -9.79
C ILE A 36 -11.38 19.08 -11.22
N ALA A 37 -12.00 19.73 -12.20
CA ALA A 37 -11.64 19.54 -13.59
C ALA A 37 -10.14 19.82 -13.71
N ALA A 38 -9.41 18.92 -14.37
CA ALA A 38 -8.02 19.19 -14.69
C ALA A 38 -7.96 20.50 -15.47
N SER A 39 -7.47 21.57 -14.84
CA SER A 39 -7.25 22.85 -15.49
C SER A 39 -5.87 22.77 -16.14
N GLY A 40 -5.85 22.34 -17.40
CA GLY A 40 -4.62 22.19 -18.15
C GLY A 40 -4.82 21.35 -19.41
N PRO A 41 -3.92 21.46 -20.39
CA PRO A 41 -3.97 20.63 -21.59
C PRO A 41 -3.86 19.14 -21.23
N ALA A 42 -4.66 18.29 -21.90
CA ALA A 42 -4.71 16.84 -21.69
C ALA A 42 -3.40 16.10 -22.04
N GLY A 43 -2.44 16.84 -22.61
CA GLY A 43 -1.11 16.33 -22.93
C GLY A 43 -0.09 17.46 -22.82
N VAL A 44 1.12 17.09 -22.42
CA VAL A 44 2.28 17.98 -22.47
C VAL A 44 3.01 17.70 -23.78
N THR A 45 3.09 18.70 -24.66
CA THR A 45 3.91 18.60 -25.86
C THR A 45 5.37 18.80 -25.45
N VAL A 46 6.13 17.71 -25.40
CA VAL A 46 7.58 17.79 -25.18
C VAL A 46 8.22 18.24 -26.50
N LEU A 47 8.55 19.52 -26.59
CA LEU A 47 9.30 20.04 -27.72
C LEU A 47 10.77 19.60 -27.62
N PRO A 48 11.42 19.27 -28.74
CA PRO A 48 12.84 19.02 -28.75
C PRO A 48 13.61 20.27 -28.29
N LYS A 49 14.77 20.05 -27.69
CA LYS A 49 15.65 21.13 -27.20
C LYS A 49 15.94 22.10 -28.34
N LYS A 50 15.67 23.39 -28.13
CA LYS A 50 16.11 24.44 -29.07
C LYS A 50 17.63 24.59 -28.98
N GLU A 51 18.30 24.68 -30.13
CA GLU A 51 19.73 24.99 -30.20
C GLU A 51 20.01 26.29 -29.43
N GLY A 52 20.96 26.25 -28.48
CA GLY A 52 21.39 27.42 -27.69
C GLY A 52 20.90 27.50 -26.23
N GLN A 53 20.06 26.57 -25.73
CA GLN A 53 19.74 26.54 -24.29
C GLN A 53 20.87 25.91 -23.45
N PRO A 54 21.34 26.58 -22.37
CA PRO A 54 22.34 26.01 -21.47
C PRO A 54 21.81 24.71 -20.86
N GLU A 55 22.67 23.69 -20.78
CA GLU A 55 22.38 22.48 -20.01
C GLU A 55 22.15 22.87 -18.55
N VAL A 56 20.89 22.98 -18.15
CA VAL A 56 20.56 22.71 -16.76
C VAL A 56 20.93 21.24 -16.58
N LYS A 57 21.99 20.97 -15.81
CA LYS A 57 22.28 19.64 -15.30
C LYS A 57 21.10 19.22 -14.43
N SER A 58 20.02 18.83 -15.08
CA SER A 58 19.01 18.00 -14.46
C SER A 58 19.79 16.75 -14.07
N SER A 59 19.86 16.50 -12.77
CA SER A 59 20.22 15.20 -12.24
C SER A 59 19.17 14.22 -12.72
N ILE A 60 19.19 13.88 -14.02
CA ILE A 60 18.43 12.80 -14.60
C ILE A 60 19.14 11.56 -14.07
N VAL A 61 18.80 11.23 -12.82
CA VAL A 61 18.89 9.88 -12.36
C VAL A 61 17.99 9.13 -13.32
N ASN A 62 18.59 8.34 -14.22
CA ASN A 62 17.84 7.41 -15.04
C ASN A 62 17.17 6.42 -14.08
N PHE A 63 15.96 6.75 -13.65
CA PHE A 63 15.12 5.83 -12.90
C PHE A 63 14.64 4.78 -13.90
N GLN A 64 15.47 3.77 -14.10
CA GLN A 64 15.01 2.56 -14.75
C GLN A 64 13.99 1.91 -13.83
N ALA A 65 12.76 1.74 -14.33
CA ALA A 65 11.72 1.07 -13.58
C ALA A 65 12.19 -0.35 -13.22
N SER A 66 11.95 -0.80 -11.99
CA SER A 66 12.32 -2.17 -11.60
C SER A 66 11.41 -3.25 -12.21
N GLY A 67 10.25 -2.85 -12.72
CA GLY A 67 9.23 -3.77 -13.20
C GLY A 67 7.94 -3.07 -13.61
N TYR A 68 6.95 -3.87 -13.98
CA TYR A 68 5.62 -3.43 -14.36
C TYR A 68 4.55 -4.46 -13.94
N TYR A 69 3.32 -4.01 -13.76
CA TYR A 69 2.18 -4.90 -13.55
C TYR A 69 1.59 -5.34 -14.89
N HIS A 70 1.38 -6.65 -15.05
CA HIS A 70 0.68 -7.23 -16.20
C HIS A 70 -0.29 -8.31 -15.70
N GLN A 71 -1.58 -8.15 -16.02
CA GLN A 71 -2.65 -9.05 -15.56
C GLN A 71 -2.67 -9.22 -14.02
N GLY A 72 -2.44 -8.13 -13.29
CA GLY A 72 -2.45 -8.13 -11.81
C GLY A 72 -1.18 -8.73 -11.16
N LEU A 73 -0.20 -9.16 -11.95
CA LEU A 73 1.05 -9.71 -11.46
C LEU A 73 2.21 -8.74 -11.70
N TRP A 74 3.06 -8.56 -10.70
CA TRP A 74 4.31 -7.82 -10.83
C TRP A 74 5.32 -8.63 -11.66
N ARG A 75 5.91 -7.99 -12.68
CA ARG A 75 6.97 -8.56 -13.53
C ARG A 75 8.20 -7.68 -13.46
N ALA A 76 9.32 -8.26 -13.06
CA ALA A 76 10.60 -7.56 -13.01
C ALA A 76 11.18 -7.39 -14.43
N LEU A 77 11.78 -6.23 -14.72
CA LEU A 77 12.38 -5.95 -16.03
C LEU A 77 13.70 -6.70 -16.27
N ASP A 78 14.39 -7.09 -15.21
CA ASP A 78 15.63 -7.87 -15.24
C ASP A 78 15.41 -9.36 -15.57
N GLY A 79 14.16 -9.78 -15.78
CA GLY A 79 13.80 -11.18 -16.03
C GLY A 79 13.72 -12.04 -14.75
N THR A 80 13.91 -11.47 -13.57
CA THR A 80 13.82 -12.19 -12.30
C THR A 80 12.39 -12.72 -12.10
N LYS A 81 12.28 -14.03 -11.88
CA LYS A 81 10.99 -14.68 -11.56
C LYS A 81 10.57 -14.33 -10.14
N VAL A 82 9.55 -13.48 -10.03
CA VAL A 82 8.94 -13.11 -8.76
C VAL A 82 8.03 -14.25 -8.29
N HIS A 83 8.36 -14.87 -7.16
CA HIS A 83 7.52 -15.90 -6.56
C HIS A 83 6.15 -15.34 -6.18
N GLN A 84 5.10 -16.07 -6.55
CA GLN A 84 3.73 -15.69 -6.27
C GLN A 84 3.20 -16.52 -5.11
N PHE A 85 2.75 -15.85 -4.05
CA PHE A 85 2.14 -16.49 -2.90
C PHE A 85 0.62 -16.38 -3.01
N THR A 86 0.01 -17.32 -3.72
CA THR A 86 -1.43 -17.26 -4.07
C THR A 86 -2.34 -17.89 -3.01
N ASN A 87 -1.81 -18.69 -2.10
CA ASN A 87 -2.57 -19.38 -1.06
C ASN A 87 -1.88 -19.31 0.31
N ALA A 88 -2.66 -19.56 1.37
CA ALA A 88 -2.18 -19.50 2.75
C ALA A 88 -1.00 -20.44 3.00
N SER A 89 -1.07 -21.68 2.49
CA SER A 89 0.00 -22.69 2.68
C SER A 89 1.35 -22.24 2.15
N ALA A 90 1.40 -21.65 0.95
CA ALA A 90 2.63 -21.12 0.35
C ALA A 90 3.19 -19.94 1.16
N ILE A 91 2.32 -19.07 1.70
CA ILE A 91 2.73 -17.97 2.57
C ILE A 91 3.28 -18.55 3.89
N THR A 92 2.56 -19.46 4.54
CA THR A 92 2.99 -20.11 5.80
C THR A 92 4.32 -20.80 5.62
N GLN A 93 4.50 -21.57 4.55
CA GLN A 93 5.76 -22.27 4.27
C GLN A 93 6.93 -21.30 4.08
N CYS A 94 6.70 -20.18 3.40
CA CYS A 94 7.70 -19.13 3.23
C CYS A 94 8.09 -18.49 4.58
N LEU A 95 7.11 -18.25 5.44
CA LEU A 95 7.28 -17.57 6.71
C LEU A 95 7.71 -18.50 7.86
N LYS A 96 7.61 -19.82 7.68
CA LYS A 96 7.89 -20.82 8.72
C LYS A 96 9.27 -20.61 9.34
N GLY A 97 9.30 -20.51 10.67
CA GLY A 97 10.53 -20.27 11.44
C GLY A 97 11.16 -18.89 11.23
N LYS A 98 10.40 -17.89 10.74
CA LYS A 98 10.91 -16.52 10.54
C LYS A 98 10.25 -15.51 11.48
N VAL A 99 11.02 -14.49 11.81
CA VAL A 99 10.53 -13.27 12.45
C VAL A 99 10.43 -12.17 11.39
N VAL A 100 9.25 -11.58 11.23
CA VAL A 100 8.99 -10.51 10.25
C VAL A 100 8.78 -9.18 10.96
N HIS A 101 9.68 -8.24 10.72
CA HIS A 101 9.58 -6.89 11.26
C HIS A 101 8.90 -5.96 10.27
N LEU A 102 7.81 -5.30 10.70
CA LEU A 102 6.97 -4.47 9.85
C LEU A 102 6.96 -3.02 10.34
N TYR A 103 7.78 -2.16 9.75
CA TYR A 103 7.87 -0.74 10.10
C TYR A 103 7.43 0.15 8.95
N GLY A 104 6.56 1.11 9.24
CA GLY A 104 6.16 2.15 8.30
C GLY A 104 4.86 2.81 8.70
N ASP A 105 4.21 3.42 7.71
CA ASP A 105 2.96 4.14 7.89
C ASP A 105 1.72 3.23 7.79
N SER A 106 0.58 3.86 7.53
CA SER A 106 -0.71 3.20 7.30
C SER A 106 -0.66 2.04 6.28
N THR A 107 0.27 2.05 5.34
CA THR A 107 0.45 1.00 4.33
C THR A 107 0.97 -0.29 4.94
N ILE A 108 1.95 -0.18 5.86
CA ILE A 108 2.46 -1.35 6.58
C ILE A 108 1.42 -1.90 7.54
N ARG A 109 0.59 -1.03 8.13
CA ARG A 109 -0.57 -1.48 8.91
C ARG A 109 -1.55 -2.31 8.07
N GLN A 110 -1.80 -1.92 6.82
CA GLN A 110 -2.67 -2.68 5.91
C GLN A 110 -2.07 -4.07 5.62
N TRP A 111 -0.76 -4.15 5.36
CA TRP A 111 -0.06 -5.43 5.20
C TRP A 111 -0.16 -6.32 6.43
N PHE A 112 -0.01 -5.74 7.63
CA PHE A 112 -0.17 -6.47 8.88
C PHE A 112 -1.56 -7.11 8.97
N VAL A 113 -2.61 -6.33 8.65
CA VAL A 113 -4.01 -6.81 8.69
C VAL A 113 -4.25 -7.86 7.61
N PHE A 114 -3.77 -7.64 6.39
CA PHE A 114 -3.87 -8.62 5.31
C PHE A 114 -3.28 -9.97 5.71
N LEU A 115 -2.08 -9.99 6.31
CA LEU A 115 -1.43 -11.22 6.75
C LEU A 115 -2.23 -11.96 7.83
N ASN A 116 -2.88 -11.26 8.76
CA ASN A 116 -3.75 -11.90 9.75
C ASN A 116 -4.99 -12.54 9.12
N VAL A 117 -5.51 -11.98 8.03
CA VAL A 117 -6.67 -12.54 7.32
C VAL A 117 -6.24 -13.70 6.42
N ALA A 118 -5.08 -13.58 5.76
CA ALA A 118 -4.56 -14.60 4.86
C ALA A 118 -4.04 -15.85 5.60
N LEU A 119 -3.62 -15.70 6.86
CA LEU A 119 -3.04 -16.75 7.68
C LEU A 119 -3.89 -16.95 8.95
N PRO A 120 -4.86 -17.88 8.95
CA PRO A 120 -5.81 -18.04 10.06
C PRO A 120 -5.13 -18.45 11.38
N ASP A 121 -3.99 -19.14 11.30
CA ASP A 121 -3.24 -19.60 12.47
C ASP A 121 -2.34 -18.51 13.07
N LEU A 122 -2.15 -17.40 12.34
CA LEU A 122 -1.37 -16.25 12.79
C LEU A 122 -2.22 -15.33 13.66
N LYS A 123 -2.13 -15.51 14.99
CA LYS A 123 -2.99 -14.84 15.96
C LYS A 123 -2.37 -13.56 16.49
N GLU A 124 -3.13 -12.46 16.47
CA GLU A 124 -2.70 -11.18 17.02
C GLU A 124 -2.55 -11.27 18.55
N PHE A 125 -1.38 -10.87 19.04
CA PHE A 125 -1.05 -10.77 20.44
C PHE A 125 -1.09 -9.30 20.87
N ASN A 126 -2.01 -8.97 21.78
CA ASN A 126 -2.20 -7.61 22.23
C ASN A 126 -1.19 -7.28 23.33
N LEU A 127 -0.08 -6.61 22.97
CA LEU A 127 1.04 -6.36 23.87
C LEU A 127 0.74 -5.42 25.04
N LEU A 128 -0.24 -4.51 24.94
CA LEU A 128 -0.38 -3.40 25.90
C LEU A 128 -1.83 -2.97 26.20
N GLY A 129 -2.84 -3.81 25.94
CA GLY A 129 -4.23 -3.38 26.07
C GLY A 129 -4.59 -2.23 25.11
N SER A 130 -3.73 -1.99 24.11
CA SER A 130 -3.91 -0.99 23.06
C SER A 130 -5.23 -1.25 22.36
N SER A 131 -6.10 -0.24 22.33
CA SER A 131 -7.23 -0.26 21.40
C SER A 131 -6.67 -0.53 20.00
N ARG A 132 -7.34 -1.33 19.16
CA ARG A 132 -6.94 -1.68 17.77
C ARG A 132 -6.56 -0.49 16.86
N ARG A 133 -6.72 0.73 17.38
CA ARG A 133 -6.48 2.04 16.77
C ARG A 133 -5.01 2.47 16.80
N LYS A 134 -4.22 2.11 17.81
CA LYS A 134 -2.85 2.61 18.00
C LYS A 134 -1.98 1.65 18.80
N GLY A 135 -0.76 1.39 18.33
CA GLY A 135 0.27 0.68 19.09
C GLY A 135 1.10 -0.23 18.19
N PRO A 136 2.26 -0.69 18.70
CA PRO A 136 2.98 -1.77 18.07
C PRO A 136 2.08 -3.02 18.03
N PHE A 137 1.98 -3.65 16.87
CA PHE A 137 1.17 -4.84 16.67
C PHE A 137 2.05 -6.06 16.62
N MET A 138 1.63 -7.15 17.25
CA MET A 138 2.33 -8.43 17.20
C MET A 138 1.36 -9.54 16.84
N ALA A 139 1.80 -10.53 16.09
CA ALA A 139 1.06 -11.76 15.86
C ALA A 139 2.01 -12.97 15.86
N LEU A 140 1.52 -14.10 16.38
CA LEU A 140 2.28 -15.34 16.52
C LEU A 140 1.49 -16.52 15.96
N ASP A 141 2.21 -17.41 15.28
CA ASP A 141 1.81 -18.77 14.94
C ASP A 141 2.79 -19.71 15.62
N TYR A 142 2.34 -20.39 16.68
CA TYR A 142 3.20 -21.28 17.48
C TYR A 142 3.52 -22.57 16.74
N GLU A 143 2.63 -23.06 15.89
CA GLU A 143 2.80 -24.33 15.15
C GLU A 143 3.86 -24.19 14.07
N ASN A 144 3.86 -23.05 13.36
CA ASN A 144 4.82 -22.75 12.32
C ASN A 144 5.99 -21.87 12.79
N GLN A 145 6.05 -21.54 14.09
CA GLN A 145 7.09 -20.69 14.69
C GLN A 145 7.25 -19.35 13.95
N ILE A 146 6.12 -18.71 13.61
CA ILE A 146 6.10 -17.44 12.90
C ILE A 146 5.81 -16.34 13.92
N MET A 147 6.60 -15.28 13.88
CA MET A 147 6.31 -14.07 14.64
C MET A 147 6.37 -12.86 13.70
N LYS A 148 5.39 -11.97 13.76
CA LYS A 148 5.49 -10.65 13.12
C LYS A 148 5.19 -9.54 14.11
N GLY A 149 5.98 -8.48 14.06
CA GLY A 149 5.92 -7.39 15.03
C GLY A 149 6.42 -6.06 14.48
N GLY A 150 5.81 -4.96 14.93
CA GLY A 150 6.19 -3.59 14.57
C GLY A 150 5.33 -2.56 15.27
#